data_AF-A0AAD2FJR0-F1
#
_entry.id   AF-A0AAD2FJR0-F1
#
_cell.length_a   1.000
_cell.length_b   1.000
_cell.length_c   1.000
_cell.angle_alpha   90.00
_cell.angle_beta   90.00
_cell.angle_gamma   90.00
#
_symmetry.space_group_name_H-M   'P 1'
#
loop_
_entity.id
_entity.type
_entity.pdbx_description
1 polymer ?
#
loop_
_entity_poly.entity_id
_entity_poly.type
_entity_poly.pdbx_seq_one_letter_code
_entity_poly.pdbx_strand_id
1 'polypeptide(L)'
;MHPEYADYLFLNFERRLIALKDLFDELIRRADDNIAVLENYMANHEISEVNWLGMIQWQGSEAQEYVIEDIDEDVHPERGYRAMYDLRSEYFMYFDYKTFKQKVRQQVKKKKYMQTLKVQNMQGMKAT
;
A
#
# COMPACT_ATOMS: atom_id res chain seq x y z
N MET A 1 -4.00 12.42 -41.85
CA MET A 1 -4.79 11.86 -40.74
C MET A 1 -5.20 10.46 -41.17
N HIS A 2 -4.92 9.42 -40.38
CA HIS A 2 -5.26 8.04 -40.76
C HIS A 2 -6.79 7.87 -40.78
N PRO A 3 -7.37 7.17 -41.78
CA PRO A 3 -8.83 7.06 -41.95
C PRO A 3 -9.55 6.41 -40.77
N GLU A 4 -8.91 5.53 -39.98
CA GLU A 4 -9.50 4.96 -38.75
C GLU A 4 -9.79 6.00 -37.64
N TYR A 5 -9.24 7.20 -37.74
CA TYR A 5 -9.49 8.28 -36.78
C TYR A 5 -10.50 9.31 -37.29
N ALA A 6 -11.07 9.11 -38.49
CA ALA A 6 -12.07 10.01 -39.05
C ALA A 6 -13.35 10.06 -38.20
N ASP A 7 -13.70 8.95 -37.53
CA ASP A 7 -14.87 8.85 -36.63
C ASP A 7 -14.62 9.44 -35.25
N TYR A 8 -13.35 9.61 -34.86
CA TYR A 8 -12.94 10.42 -33.71
C TYR A 8 -12.98 11.90 -34.09
N LEU A 9 -14.13 12.34 -34.59
CA LEU A 9 -14.40 13.75 -34.82
C LEU A 9 -14.14 14.51 -33.52
N PHE A 10 -13.19 15.44 -33.59
CA PHE A 10 -12.82 16.40 -32.55
C PHE A 10 -13.99 17.29 -32.07
N LEU A 11 -15.20 17.09 -32.62
CA LEU A 11 -16.48 17.71 -32.23
C LEU A 11 -16.71 17.81 -30.72
N ASN A 12 -16.22 16.85 -29.93
CA ASN A 12 -16.38 16.83 -28.47
C ASN A 12 -15.06 16.89 -27.70
N PHE A 13 -13.92 17.10 -28.38
CA PHE A 13 -12.60 17.05 -27.75
C PHE A 13 -12.45 18.12 -26.67
N GLU A 14 -12.80 19.37 -26.99
CA GLU A 14 -12.77 20.49 -26.03
C GLU A 14 -13.68 20.22 -24.83
N ARG A 15 -14.90 19.73 -25.06
CA ARG A 15 -15.84 19.40 -23.97
C ARG A 15 -15.30 18.29 -23.06
N ARG A 16 -14.67 17.27 -23.62
CA ARG A 16 -14.02 16.19 -22.85
C ARG A 16 -12.81 16.69 -22.07
N LEU A 17 -12.04 17.61 -22.65
CA LEU A 17 -10.89 18.22 -21.99
C LEU A 17 -11.32 19.09 -20.80
N ILE A 18 -12.38 19.88 -20.96
CA ILE A 18 -12.98 20.67 -19.87
C ILE A 18 -13.49 19.76 -18.75
N ALA A 19 -14.24 18.70 -19.09
CA ALA A 19 -14.72 17.75 -18.10
C ALA A 19 -13.60 17.05 -17.32
N LEU A 20 -12.47 16.74 -17.97
CA LEU A 20 -11.29 16.22 -17.29
C LEU A 20 -10.68 17.24 -16.35
N LYS A 21 -10.57 18.50 -16.77
CA LYS A 21 -10.06 19.59 -15.92
C LYS A 21 -10.96 19.78 -14.69
N ASP A 22 -12.27 19.85 -14.87
CA ASP A 22 -13.23 20.01 -13.78
C ASP A 22 -13.13 18.84 -12.79
N LEU A 23 -12.94 17.62 -13.29
CA LEU A 23 -12.70 16.44 -12.46
C LEU A 23 -11.40 16.56 -11.66
N PHE A 24 -10.31 17.02 -12.26
CA PHE A 24 -9.05 17.25 -11.54
C PHE A 24 -9.21 18.32 -10.45
N ASP A 25 -9.86 19.44 -10.76
CA ASP A 25 -10.08 20.53 -9.81
C ASP A 25 -10.95 20.09 -8.62
N GLU A 26 -11.98 19.26 -8.87
CA GLU A 26 -12.79 18.64 -7.81
C GLU A 26 -11.98 17.64 -6.96
N LEU A 27 -11.18 16.79 -7.60
CA LEU A 27 -10.33 15.82 -6.90
C LEU A 27 -9.29 16.52 -6.01
N ILE A 28 -8.70 17.62 -6.47
CA ILE A 28 -7.76 18.43 -5.69
C ILE A 28 -8.46 19.05 -4.49
N ARG A 29 -9.60 19.73 -4.69
CA ARG A 29 -10.38 20.32 -3.58
C ARG A 29 -10.77 19.27 -2.54
N ARG A 30 -11.24 18.10 -2.99
CA ARG A 30 -11.59 16.99 -2.11
C ARG A 30 -10.38 16.46 -1.33
N ALA A 31 -9.17 16.50 -1.91
CA ALA A 31 -7.97 16.08 -1.20
C ALA A 31 -7.69 17.00 0.00
N ASP A 32 -7.80 18.31 -0.18
CA ASP A 32 -7.60 19.29 0.90
C ASP A 32 -8.66 19.12 2.00
N ASP A 33 -9.94 18.99 1.62
CA ASP A 33 -11.03 18.74 2.57
C ASP A 33 -10.83 17.44 3.37
N ASN A 34 -10.39 16.36 2.69
CA ASN A 34 -10.10 15.09 3.34
C ASN A 34 -8.94 15.21 4.34
N ILE A 35 -7.90 16.00 4.02
CA ILE A 35 -6.78 16.25 4.93
C ILE A 35 -7.28 16.97 6.18
N ALA A 36 -8.05 18.05 6.03
CA ALA A 36 -8.60 18.80 7.17
C ALA A 36 -9.49 17.92 8.07
N VAL A 37 -10.32 17.05 7.47
CA VAL A 37 -11.14 16.09 8.21
C VAL A 37 -10.28 15.07 8.96
N LEU A 38 -9.21 14.55 8.33
CA LEU A 38 -8.30 13.60 8.95
C LEU A 38 -7.54 14.23 10.13
N GLU A 39 -7.01 15.44 9.96
CA GLU A 39 -6.32 16.17 11.02
C GLU A 39 -7.24 16.42 12.22
N ASN A 40 -8.49 16.84 11.96
CA ASN A 40 -9.50 17.03 12.99
C ASN A 40 -9.83 15.70 13.72
N TYR A 41 -9.93 14.60 12.98
CA TYR A 41 -10.12 13.28 13.57
C TYR A 41 -8.94 12.89 14.48
N MET A 42 -7.71 13.03 14.00
CA MET A 42 -6.49 12.70 14.75
C MET A 42 -6.31 13.58 16.00
N ALA A 43 -6.71 14.86 15.93
CA ALA A 43 -6.62 15.78 17.07
C ALA A 43 -7.60 15.43 18.21
N ASN A 44 -8.74 14.81 17.89
CA ASN A 44 -9.81 14.53 18.86
C ASN A 44 -9.89 13.06 19.32
N HIS A 45 -9.09 12.17 18.74
CA HIS A 45 -9.10 10.75 19.10
C HIS A 45 -7.71 10.29 19.48
N GLU A 46 -7.58 9.74 20.69
CA GLU A 46 -6.34 9.11 21.14
C GLU A 46 -6.03 7.89 20.27
N ILE A 47 -4.75 7.76 19.88
CA ILE A 47 -4.28 6.60 19.13
C ILE A 47 -4.27 5.41 20.08
N SER A 48 -5.04 4.39 19.74
CA SER A 48 -5.03 3.13 20.47
C SER A 48 -3.73 2.38 20.21
N GLU A 49 -2.84 2.36 21.20
CA GLU A 49 -1.53 1.70 21.13
C GLU A 49 -1.64 0.17 20.99
N VAL A 50 -2.70 -0.41 21.56
CA VAL A 50 -2.98 -1.84 21.55
C VAL A 50 -4.36 -2.15 21.01
N ASN A 51 -4.50 -3.23 20.27
CA ASN A 51 -5.81 -3.71 19.83
C ASN A 51 -6.57 -4.38 21.00
N TRP A 52 -7.80 -4.82 20.73
CA TRP A 52 -8.65 -5.54 21.69
C TRP A 52 -8.08 -6.88 22.18
N LEU A 53 -7.02 -7.40 21.54
CA LEU A 53 -6.27 -8.59 21.97
C LEU A 53 -5.05 -8.25 22.83
N GLY A 54 -4.80 -6.97 23.13
CA GLY A 54 -3.62 -6.51 23.87
C GLY A 54 -2.33 -6.51 23.04
N MET A 55 -2.40 -6.74 21.72
CA MET A 55 -1.26 -6.70 20.83
C MET A 55 -1.05 -5.27 20.32
N ILE A 56 0.21 -4.85 20.20
CA ILE A 56 0.53 -3.54 19.63
C ILE A 56 0.08 -3.43 18.18
N GLN A 57 -0.03 -2.19 17.70
CA GLN A 57 -0.26 -1.95 16.28
C GLN A 57 0.88 -2.53 15.44
N TRP A 58 0.54 -3.32 14.42
CA TRP A 58 1.55 -3.87 13.51
C TRP A 58 2.25 -2.78 12.68
N GLN A 59 1.48 -1.82 12.18
CA GLN A 59 2.02 -0.78 11.30
C GLN A 59 2.90 0.17 12.12
N GLY A 60 4.15 0.35 11.69
CA GLY A 60 5.13 1.16 12.41
C GLY A 60 5.76 0.47 13.62
N SER A 61 5.51 -0.82 13.84
CA SER A 61 6.20 -1.58 14.89
C SER A 61 7.60 -2.02 14.47
N GLU A 62 8.50 -2.18 15.44
CA GLU A 62 9.82 -2.80 15.22
C GLU A 62 9.69 -4.22 14.64
N ALA A 63 8.69 -4.98 15.11
CA ALA A 63 8.40 -6.31 14.59
C ALA A 63 8.10 -6.30 13.08
N GLN A 64 7.47 -5.23 12.56
CA GLN A 64 7.26 -5.08 11.13
C GLN A 64 8.56 -4.81 10.38
N GLU A 65 9.40 -3.93 10.90
CA GLU A 65 10.70 -3.59 10.30
C GLU A 65 11.58 -4.84 10.17
N TYR A 66 11.76 -5.58 11.27
CA TYR A 66 12.52 -6.82 11.24
C TYR A 66 11.91 -7.88 10.33
N VAL A 67 10.58 -7.98 10.23
CA VAL A 67 9.96 -8.93 9.29
C VAL A 67 10.25 -8.56 7.84
N ILE A 68 10.36 -7.26 7.52
CA ILE A 68 10.72 -6.83 6.17
C ILE A 68 12.16 -7.26 5.87
N GLU A 69 13.09 -7.05 6.79
CA GLU A 69 14.49 -7.51 6.69
C GLU A 69 14.58 -9.03 6.52
N ASP A 70 13.94 -9.79 7.40
CA ASP A 70 13.94 -11.26 7.35
C ASP A 70 13.24 -11.80 6.08
N ILE A 71 12.31 -11.05 5.47
CA ILE A 71 11.72 -11.37 4.15
C ILE A 71 12.69 -11.04 3.01
N ASP A 72 13.51 -10.01 3.15
CA ASP A 72 14.57 -9.66 2.20
C ASP A 72 15.72 -10.66 2.23
N GLU A 73 15.98 -11.27 3.38
CA GLU A 73 16.92 -12.37 3.56
C GLU A 73 16.33 -13.78 3.29
N ASP A 74 15.10 -13.86 2.78
CA ASP A 74 14.42 -15.14 2.47
C ASP A 74 14.40 -16.15 3.65
N VAL A 75 14.37 -15.66 4.88
CA VAL A 75 14.30 -16.51 6.09
C VAL A 75 13.01 -17.35 6.12
N HIS A 76 11.90 -16.77 5.67
CA HIS A 76 10.57 -17.39 5.69
C HIS A 76 10.39 -18.58 4.74
N PRO A 77 10.90 -18.60 3.48
CA PRO A 77 10.89 -19.80 2.64
C PRO A 77 11.94 -20.83 3.08
N GLU A 78 13.10 -20.41 3.59
CA GLU A 78 14.19 -21.32 3.93
C GLU A 78 13.95 -22.08 5.23
N ARG A 79 13.57 -21.37 6.29
CA ARG A 79 13.43 -21.93 7.65
C ARG A 79 11.98 -22.17 8.05
N GLY A 80 11.05 -21.54 7.35
CA GLY A 80 9.62 -21.59 7.65
C GLY A 80 9.20 -20.59 8.73
N TYR A 81 7.90 -20.27 8.75
CA TYR A 81 7.33 -19.23 9.62
C TYR A 81 7.52 -19.48 11.11
N ARG A 82 7.59 -20.74 11.55
CA ARG A 82 7.74 -21.03 12.98
C ARG A 82 9.16 -20.73 13.45
N ALA A 83 10.16 -21.20 12.71
CA ALA A 83 11.55 -20.89 13.01
C ALA A 83 11.78 -19.38 12.98
N MET A 84 11.23 -18.68 11.98
CA MET A 84 11.28 -17.21 11.89
C MET A 84 10.67 -16.53 13.13
N TYR A 85 9.51 -16.98 13.59
CA TYR A 85 8.85 -16.43 14.78
C TYR A 85 9.68 -16.58 16.05
N ASP A 86 10.43 -17.67 16.16
CA ASP A 86 11.27 -17.96 17.32
C ASP A 86 12.65 -17.27 17.24
N LEU A 87 12.98 -16.51 16.17
CA LEU A 87 14.28 -15.83 16.00
C LEU A 87 14.44 -14.60 16.87
N ARG A 88 13.37 -13.80 17.02
CA ARG A 88 13.41 -12.47 17.64
C ARG A 88 12.32 -12.34 18.69
N SER A 89 12.67 -11.77 19.84
CA SER A 89 11.76 -11.58 20.97
C SER A 89 10.54 -10.73 20.62
N GLU A 90 10.73 -9.74 19.78
CA GLU A 90 9.75 -8.75 19.33
C GLU A 90 8.58 -9.41 18.60
N TYR A 91 8.80 -10.58 18.00
CA TYR A 91 7.75 -11.32 17.32
C TYR A 91 6.77 -11.96 18.30
N PHE A 92 7.28 -12.61 19.34
CA PHE A 92 6.45 -13.37 20.28
C PHE A 92 6.08 -12.60 21.55
N MET A 93 6.75 -11.47 21.82
CA MET A 93 6.41 -10.58 22.93
C MET A 93 5.08 -9.85 22.67
N TYR A 94 4.83 -9.47 21.41
CA TYR A 94 3.71 -8.59 21.07
C TYR A 94 2.63 -9.24 20.20
N PHE A 95 2.93 -10.33 19.51
CA PHE A 95 1.98 -10.99 18.62
C PHE A 95 1.94 -12.47 18.92
N ASP A 96 0.73 -13.06 18.88
CA ASP A 96 0.66 -14.52 18.84
C ASP A 96 1.16 -15.05 17.49
N TYR A 97 1.59 -16.31 17.47
CA TYR A 97 2.13 -16.94 16.26
C TYR A 97 1.17 -16.90 15.07
N LYS A 98 -0.14 -17.00 15.32
CA LYS A 98 -1.15 -17.01 14.25
C LYS A 98 -1.21 -15.65 13.56
N THR A 99 -1.22 -14.59 14.36
CA THR A 99 -1.25 -13.19 13.95
C THR A 99 0.04 -12.83 13.25
N PHE A 100 1.19 -13.14 13.85
CA PHE A 100 2.51 -12.96 13.24
C PHE A 100 2.58 -13.59 11.84
N LYS A 101 2.22 -14.88 11.72
CA LYS A 101 2.22 -15.59 10.44
C LYS A 101 1.34 -14.91 9.39
N GLN A 102 0.18 -14.38 9.79
CA GLN A 102 -0.69 -13.63 8.89
C GLN A 102 -0.04 -12.32 8.43
N LYS A 103 0.63 -11.59 9.34
CA LYS A 103 1.34 -10.35 9.04
C LYS A 103 2.53 -10.56 8.10
N VAL A 104 3.35 -11.58 8.34
CA VAL A 104 4.45 -11.97 7.42
C VAL A 104 3.90 -12.24 6.02
N ARG A 105 2.82 -13.02 5.90
CA ARG A 105 2.17 -13.29 4.60
C ARG A 105 1.67 -12.03 3.91
N GLN A 106 1.17 -11.04 4.65
CA GLN A 106 0.77 -9.75 4.09
C GLN A 106 1.98 -8.99 3.52
N GLN A 107 3.10 -8.96 4.25
CA GLN A 107 4.33 -8.32 3.77
C GLN A 107 4.89 -8.99 2.52
N VAL A 108 4.94 -10.33 2.48
CA VAL A 108 5.38 -11.09 1.30
C VAL A 108 4.50 -10.77 0.08
N LYS A 109 3.18 -10.72 0.26
CA LYS A 109 2.25 -10.34 -0.82
C LYS A 109 2.49 -8.90 -1.30
N LYS A 110 2.68 -7.97 -0.36
CA LYS A 110 2.99 -6.57 -0.67
C LYS A 110 4.28 -6.46 -1.48
N LYS A 111 5.36 -7.14 -1.06
CA LYS A 111 6.65 -7.18 -1.78
C LYS A 111 6.47 -7.71 -3.22
N LYS A 112 5.76 -8.82 -3.40
CA LYS A 112 5.45 -9.38 -4.73
C LYS A 112 4.67 -8.41 -5.59
N TYR A 113 3.64 -7.77 -5.04
CA TYR A 113 2.82 -6.80 -5.76
C TYR A 113 3.63 -5.58 -6.21
N MET A 114 4.45 -5.01 -5.32
CA MET A 114 5.34 -3.90 -5.65
C MET A 114 6.34 -4.27 -6.74
N GLN A 115 6.86 -5.50 -6.73
CA GLN A 115 7.73 -5.99 -7.78
C GLN A 115 7.00 -6.08 -9.13
N THR A 116 5.76 -6.58 -9.14
CA THR A 116 4.94 -6.62 -10.37
C THR A 116 4.73 -5.22 -10.94
N LEU A 117 4.38 -4.23 -10.11
CA LEU A 117 4.20 -2.85 -10.55
C LEU A 117 5.49 -2.25 -11.15
N LYS A 118 6.65 -2.51 -10.52
CA LYS A 118 7.94 -2.06 -11.05
C LYS A 118 8.21 -2.65 -12.43
N VAL A 119 7.97 -3.95 -12.62
CA VAL A 119 8.17 -4.62 -13.91
C VAL A 119 7.22 -4.08 -14.98
N GLN A 120 5.95 -3.88 -14.66
CA GLN A 120 4.96 -3.32 -15.58
C GLN A 120 5.30 -1.88 -15.99
N ASN A 121 5.69 -1.03 -15.04
CA ASN A 121 6.13 0.34 -15.34
C ASN A 121 7.36 0.35 -16.26
N MET A 122 8.35 -0.52 -16.00
CA MET A 122 9.53 -0.65 -16.87
C MET A 122 9.18 -1.17 -18.27
N GLN A 123 8.22 -2.08 -18.40
CA GLN A 123 7.73 -2.57 -19.69
C GLN A 123 6.97 -1.50 -20.47
N GLY A 124 6.15 -0.69 -19.79
CA GLY A 124 5.48 0.46 -20.38
C GLY A 124 6.46 1.52 -20.89
N MET A 125 7.53 1.80 -20.14
CA MET A 125 8.58 2.73 -20.57
C MET A 125 9.41 2.24 -21.76
N LYS A 126 9.62 0.92 -21.91
CA LYS A 126 10.36 0.35 -23.05
C LYS A 126 9.54 0.28 -24.34
N ALA A 127 8.21 0.44 -24.25
CA ALA A 127 7.29 0.39 -25.39
C ALA A 127 7.00 1.79 -26.00
N THR A 128 7.63 2.83 -25.45
CA THR A 128 7.64 4.23 -25.93
C THR A 128 9.02 4.62 -26.39
#